data_AF-A0A3L6JQU9-F1
#
_entry.id   AF-A0A3L6JQU9-F1
#
_cell.length_a   1.000
_cell.length_b   1.000
_cell.length_c   1.000
_cell.angle_alpha   90.00
_cell.angle_beta   90.00
_cell.angle_gamma   90.00
#
_symmetry.space_group_name_H-M   'P 1'
#
loop_
_entity.id
_entity.type
_entity.pdbx_description
1 polymer ?
#
loop_
_entity_poly.entity_id
_entity_poly.type
_entity_poly.pdbx_seq_one_letter_code
_entity_poly.pdbx_strand_id
1 'polypeptide(L)'
;MASGQGAFPQISTPYDELFPLVEDASSRFYLEAIRLYLGLCAGTVNLDDALRFVERLKENPEFAKSPCDPTLVPVNEHFETKIVENLKTLKKYNLHTPDSIKSAYSFAFLVEEAPMNEKDLMVLSHLVKSPLAPANKIAESLRIAPKTVVRSIARLKRDHTVRFSCLSDNSAFGVQSVILFFRLAENIEWSEVESQFAEFPFTKALLKTEMSDTGYASFMFPGDDEEISVLESSMRKLTGSVFDYTSMHVQEGASSDVNLSLFEGGDWVLPEILSRPDDLESTENAYVGLHILPCRGRTRGFQRKDFAVASELRSDIRALPVAVSQSLRIKGWDVDAKQVAYSTRKMIEHGILEPDVVFGGLGLSTNFCFEIVCSPLWKRRLVSLMPQMPAAMSYLSPRGIVVWIQVPSQHQVEYYQFFRSLERRRGVESVLPIMTLAQKGSRAMLDLVRH
;
A
#
# COMPACT_ATOMS: atom_id res chain seq x y z
N MET A 1 22.66 24.32 -24.01
CA MET A 1 22.60 23.88 -25.43
C MET A 1 21.81 22.58 -25.47
N ALA A 2 20.83 22.52 -26.37
CA ALA A 2 19.75 21.54 -26.54
C ALA A 2 19.94 20.15 -25.89
N SER A 3 19.19 19.89 -24.81
CA SER A 3 18.86 18.54 -24.38
C SER A 3 17.85 17.96 -25.38
N GLY A 4 18.27 16.94 -26.11
CA GLY A 4 17.38 16.16 -26.97
C GLY A 4 16.25 15.56 -26.14
N GLN A 5 15.07 16.17 -26.20
CA GLN A 5 13.81 15.47 -25.96
C GLN A 5 13.65 14.48 -27.10
N GLY A 6 14.23 13.28 -26.94
CA GLY A 6 13.87 12.16 -27.80
C GLY A 6 12.37 11.93 -27.65
N ALA A 7 11.63 12.00 -28.75
CA ALA A 7 10.23 11.60 -28.77
C ALA A 7 10.14 10.18 -28.21
N PHE A 8 9.47 10.01 -27.08
CA PHE A 8 9.27 8.69 -26.49
C PHE A 8 8.51 7.82 -27.48
N PRO A 9 8.88 6.54 -27.63
CA PRO A 9 8.17 5.63 -28.52
C PRO A 9 6.70 5.57 -28.10
N GLN A 10 5.81 5.84 -29.04
CA GLN A 10 4.39 5.59 -28.87
C GLN A 10 4.24 4.08 -28.65
N ILE A 11 3.83 3.67 -27.44
CA ILE A 11 3.59 2.26 -27.14
C ILE A 11 2.52 1.77 -28.12
N SER A 12 2.87 0.79 -28.94
CA SER A 12 1.93 0.11 -29.83
C SER A 12 1.48 -1.21 -29.22
N THR A 13 0.20 -1.51 -29.32
CA THR A 13 -0.38 -2.78 -28.87
C THR A 13 -1.20 -3.41 -29.99
N PRO A 14 -1.39 -4.74 -29.98
CA PRO A 14 -2.33 -5.40 -30.89
C PRO A 14 -3.79 -4.89 -30.75
N TYR A 15 -4.07 -4.10 -29.72
CA TYR A 15 -5.40 -3.62 -29.34
C TYR A 15 -5.56 -2.11 -29.56
N ASP A 16 -4.64 -1.44 -30.25
CA ASP A 16 -4.63 0.02 -30.41
C ASP A 16 -5.95 0.57 -31.00
N GLU A 17 -6.60 -0.22 -31.85
CA GLU A 17 -7.92 0.08 -32.41
C GLU A 17 -9.05 0.21 -31.38
N LEU A 18 -8.89 -0.35 -30.17
CA LEU A 18 -9.87 -0.30 -29.10
C LEU A 18 -9.76 0.96 -28.24
N PHE A 19 -8.66 1.70 -28.33
CA PHE A 19 -8.43 2.88 -27.51
C PHE A 19 -9.25 4.08 -28.02
N PRO A 20 -10.09 4.70 -27.17
CA PRO A 20 -10.78 5.91 -27.56
C PRO A 20 -9.81 7.10 -27.65
N LEU A 21 -10.13 8.06 -28.51
CA LEU A 21 -9.44 9.34 -28.58
C LEU A 21 -10.00 10.27 -27.50
N VAL A 22 -9.14 10.75 -26.61
CA VAL A 22 -9.52 11.62 -25.48
C VAL A 22 -8.57 12.81 -25.36
N GLU A 23 -9.15 13.98 -25.12
CA GLU A 23 -8.40 15.22 -24.90
C GLU A 23 -8.05 15.45 -23.43
N ASP A 24 -8.91 14.97 -22.53
CA ASP A 24 -8.77 15.08 -21.08
C ASP A 24 -7.53 14.34 -20.54
N ALA A 25 -6.79 15.01 -19.65
CA ALA A 25 -5.53 14.52 -19.12
C ALA A 25 -5.69 13.31 -18.17
N SER A 26 -6.78 13.26 -17.39
CA SER A 26 -7.07 12.14 -16.49
C SER A 26 -7.48 10.88 -17.28
N SER A 27 -8.33 11.03 -18.29
CA SER A 27 -8.69 9.95 -19.21
C SER A 27 -7.45 9.41 -19.93
N ARG A 28 -6.57 10.30 -20.41
CA ARG A 28 -5.32 9.91 -21.07
C ARG A 28 -4.40 9.13 -20.14
N PHE A 29 -4.28 9.54 -18.88
CA PHE A 29 -3.48 8.84 -17.87
C PHE A 29 -3.87 7.36 -17.76
N TYR A 30 -5.16 7.07 -17.54
CA TYR A 30 -5.65 5.69 -17.40
C TYR A 30 -5.49 4.89 -18.68
N LEU A 31 -5.76 5.47 -19.85
CA LEU A 31 -5.58 4.78 -21.14
C LEU A 31 -4.10 4.49 -21.43
N GLU A 32 -3.18 5.40 -21.09
CA GLU A 32 -1.75 5.16 -21.23
C GLU A 32 -1.26 4.05 -20.28
N ALA A 33 -1.76 4.01 -19.04
CA ALA A 33 -1.49 2.91 -18.11
C ALA A 33 -2.00 1.56 -18.62
N ILE A 34 -3.23 1.52 -19.17
CA ILE A 34 -3.79 0.33 -19.82
C ILE A 34 -2.93 -0.10 -21.01
N ARG A 35 -2.55 0.84 -21.87
CA ARG A 35 -1.74 0.58 -23.06
C ARG A 35 -0.38 0.00 -22.70
N LEU A 36 0.26 0.54 -21.65
CA LEU A 36 1.51 0.01 -21.13
C LEU A 36 1.36 -1.44 -20.65
N TYR A 37 0.31 -1.75 -19.88
CA TYR A 37 0.06 -3.11 -19.39
C TYR A 37 -0.16 -4.09 -20.54
N LEU A 38 -1.01 -3.75 -21.51
CA LEU A 38 -1.25 -4.60 -22.68
C LEU A 38 0.01 -4.76 -23.54
N GLY A 39 0.85 -3.73 -23.65
CA GLY A 39 2.14 -3.82 -24.34
C GLY A 39 3.12 -4.79 -23.66
N LEU A 40 3.11 -4.84 -22.32
CA LEU A 40 3.87 -5.83 -21.55
C LEU A 40 3.33 -7.25 -21.76
N CYS A 41 2.01 -7.44 -21.75
CA CYS A 41 1.38 -8.75 -22.03
C CYS A 41 1.70 -9.26 -23.44
N ALA A 42 1.57 -8.39 -24.44
CA ALA A 42 1.84 -8.70 -25.84
C ALA A 42 3.35 -8.81 -26.17
N GLY A 43 4.24 -8.45 -25.23
CA GLY A 43 5.68 -8.40 -25.45
C GLY A 43 6.14 -7.33 -26.45
N THR A 44 5.29 -6.34 -26.77
CA THR A 44 5.65 -5.22 -27.64
C THR A 44 6.48 -4.15 -26.92
N VAL A 45 6.45 -4.16 -25.59
CA VAL A 45 7.26 -3.30 -24.71
C VAL A 45 8.04 -4.19 -23.75
N ASN A 46 9.35 -3.96 -23.64
CA ASN A 46 10.18 -4.61 -22.62
C ASN A 46 10.08 -3.88 -21.28
N LEU A 47 10.49 -4.54 -20.19
CA LEU A 47 10.37 -3.98 -18.84
C LEU A 47 11.16 -2.67 -18.66
N ASP A 48 12.31 -2.51 -19.29
CA ASP A 48 13.14 -1.30 -19.15
C ASP A 48 12.46 -0.08 -19.78
N ASP A 49 11.88 -0.24 -20.98
CA ASP A 49 11.12 0.81 -21.65
C ASP A 49 9.83 1.13 -20.90
N ALA A 50 9.20 0.11 -20.31
CA ALA A 50 8.03 0.27 -19.45
C ALA A 50 8.34 1.11 -18.20
N LEU A 51 9.44 0.82 -17.50
CA LEU A 51 9.87 1.59 -16.33
C LEU A 51 10.14 3.05 -16.68
N ARG A 52 10.73 3.33 -17.84
CA ARG A 52 10.94 4.72 -18.32
C ARG A 52 9.61 5.42 -18.63
N PHE A 53 8.66 4.70 -19.22
CA PHE A 53 7.33 5.25 -19.50
C PHE A 53 6.57 5.56 -18.20
N VAL A 54 6.71 4.73 -17.17
CA VAL A 54 6.14 5.00 -15.85
C VAL A 54 6.71 6.28 -15.23
N GLU A 55 8.01 6.55 -15.36
CA GLU A 55 8.57 7.82 -14.87
C GLU A 55 7.92 9.05 -15.51
N ARG A 56 7.45 8.95 -16.76
CA ARG A 56 6.64 10.00 -17.41
C ARG A 56 5.21 10.03 -16.90
N LEU A 57 4.56 8.88 -16.71
CA LEU A 57 3.21 8.81 -16.15
C LEU A 57 3.12 9.51 -14.78
N LYS A 58 4.19 9.48 -13.99
CA LYS A 58 4.31 10.16 -12.69
C LYS A 58 4.26 11.69 -12.77
N GLU A 59 4.54 12.29 -13.94
CA GLU A 59 4.43 13.74 -14.15
C GLU A 59 2.97 14.20 -14.21
N ASN A 60 2.02 13.29 -14.44
CA ASN A 60 0.60 13.61 -14.46
C ASN A 60 0.04 13.73 -13.02
N PRO A 61 -0.65 14.82 -12.65
CA PRO A 61 -1.25 14.97 -11.31
C PRO A 61 -2.23 13.85 -10.92
N GLU A 62 -2.87 13.18 -11.89
CA GLU A 62 -3.74 12.03 -11.65
C GLU A 62 -2.97 10.87 -10.98
N PHE A 63 -1.64 10.78 -11.19
CA PHE A 63 -0.81 9.79 -10.51
C PHE A 63 -0.77 10.00 -8.99
N ALA A 64 -0.95 11.22 -8.47
CA ALA A 64 -1.09 11.45 -7.03
C ALA A 64 -2.48 11.07 -6.50
N LYS A 65 -3.53 11.28 -7.30
CA LYS A 65 -4.94 10.96 -6.98
C LYS A 65 -5.23 9.45 -7.04
N SER A 66 -4.57 8.76 -7.96
CA SER A 66 -4.75 7.33 -8.22
C SER A 66 -3.42 6.69 -8.65
N PRO A 67 -2.46 6.51 -7.71
CA PRO A 67 -1.14 5.97 -8.03
C PRO A 67 -1.28 4.59 -8.66
N CYS A 68 -0.86 4.49 -9.93
CA CYS A 68 -0.98 3.31 -10.76
C CYS A 68 0.36 3.09 -11.46
N ASP A 69 1.09 2.06 -11.05
CA ASP A 69 2.27 1.57 -11.74
C ASP A 69 1.95 0.21 -12.39
N PRO A 70 1.68 0.17 -13.72
CA PRO A 70 1.36 -1.07 -14.41
C PRO A 70 2.48 -2.12 -14.34
N THR A 71 3.73 -1.72 -14.09
CA THR A 71 4.88 -2.65 -14.01
C THR A 71 4.88 -3.48 -12.73
N LEU A 72 4.13 -3.05 -11.71
CA LEU A 72 3.98 -3.78 -10.45
C LEU A 72 2.84 -4.81 -10.48
N VAL A 73 2.00 -4.79 -11.52
CA VAL A 73 0.92 -5.75 -11.72
C VAL A 73 1.49 -6.99 -12.42
N PRO A 74 1.28 -8.21 -11.88
CA PRO A 74 1.70 -9.43 -12.56
C PRO A 74 1.11 -9.50 -13.98
N VAL A 75 1.94 -9.80 -14.97
CA VAL A 75 1.50 -10.07 -16.34
C VAL A 75 0.70 -11.37 -16.33
N ASN A 76 -0.59 -11.27 -16.66
CA ASN A 76 -1.54 -12.38 -16.59
C ASN A 76 -2.57 -12.25 -17.71
N GLU A 77 -2.76 -13.34 -18.46
CA GLU A 77 -3.75 -13.46 -19.54
C GLU A 77 -5.18 -13.14 -19.07
N HIS A 78 -5.49 -13.43 -17.81
CA HIS A 78 -6.78 -13.11 -17.22
C HIS A 78 -7.05 -11.60 -17.14
N PHE A 79 -6.07 -10.84 -16.63
CA PHE A 79 -6.17 -9.39 -16.56
C PHE A 79 -6.17 -8.77 -17.95
N GLU A 80 -5.34 -9.27 -18.86
CA GLU A 80 -5.34 -8.86 -20.27
C GLU A 80 -6.73 -9.00 -20.90
N THR A 81 -7.36 -10.18 -20.74
CA THR A 81 -8.70 -10.46 -21.29
C THR A 81 -9.74 -9.49 -20.74
N LYS A 82 -9.77 -9.28 -19.42
CA LYS A 82 -10.68 -8.31 -18.78
C LYS A 82 -10.49 -6.90 -19.28
N ILE A 83 -9.24 -6.44 -19.41
CA ILE A 83 -8.93 -5.10 -19.92
C ILE A 83 -9.45 -4.96 -21.35
N VAL A 84 -9.21 -5.95 -22.21
CA VAL A 84 -9.66 -5.93 -23.60
C VAL A 84 -11.19 -5.92 -23.69
N GLU A 85 -11.89 -6.68 -22.85
CA GLU A 85 -13.36 -6.67 -22.75
C GLU A 85 -13.90 -5.32 -22.27
N ASN A 86 -13.25 -4.72 -21.28
CA ASN A 86 -13.60 -3.38 -20.79
C ASN A 86 -13.40 -2.33 -21.89
N LEU A 87 -12.28 -2.37 -22.64
CA LEU A 87 -12.04 -1.47 -23.78
C LEU A 87 -13.07 -1.66 -24.90
N LYS A 88 -13.43 -2.91 -25.23
CA LYS A 88 -14.52 -3.20 -26.20
C LYS A 88 -15.83 -2.60 -25.74
N THR A 89 -16.13 -2.67 -24.44
CA THR A 89 -17.34 -2.08 -23.84
C THR A 89 -17.32 -0.57 -23.93
N LEU A 90 -16.22 0.08 -23.52
CA LEU A 90 -16.07 1.54 -23.62
C LEU A 90 -16.28 2.03 -25.06
N LYS A 91 -15.68 1.34 -26.04
CA LYS A 91 -15.83 1.66 -27.47
C LYS A 91 -17.26 1.44 -27.97
N LYS A 92 -17.87 0.29 -27.65
CA LYS A 92 -19.22 -0.08 -28.10
C LYS A 92 -20.29 0.92 -27.62
N TYR A 93 -20.15 1.41 -26.39
CA TYR A 93 -21.12 2.32 -25.76
C TYR A 93 -20.69 3.80 -25.80
N ASN A 94 -19.60 4.13 -26.49
CA ASN A 94 -19.07 5.49 -26.62
C ASN A 94 -18.81 6.17 -25.26
N LEU A 95 -18.32 5.39 -24.29
CA LEU A 95 -18.05 5.83 -22.92
C LEU A 95 -16.64 6.41 -22.84
N HIS A 96 -16.55 7.74 -22.99
CA HIS A 96 -15.27 8.47 -23.03
C HIS A 96 -15.06 9.41 -21.85
N THR A 97 -15.91 9.31 -20.82
CA THR A 97 -15.76 10.13 -19.62
C THR A 97 -14.63 9.60 -18.73
N PRO A 98 -13.94 10.48 -17.97
CA PRO A 98 -12.89 10.08 -17.03
C PRO A 98 -13.35 8.99 -16.06
N ASP A 99 -14.57 9.12 -15.52
CA ASP A 99 -15.13 8.14 -14.58
C ASP A 99 -15.34 6.77 -15.22
N SER A 100 -15.84 6.72 -16.46
CA SER A 100 -16.04 5.45 -17.18
C SER A 100 -14.71 4.75 -17.43
N ILE A 101 -13.69 5.49 -17.86
CA ILE A 101 -12.36 4.95 -18.17
C ILE A 101 -11.65 4.50 -16.89
N LYS A 102 -11.71 5.31 -15.82
CA LYS A 102 -11.16 4.99 -14.50
C LYS A 102 -11.83 3.76 -13.89
N SER A 103 -13.14 3.66 -14.02
CA SER A 103 -13.93 2.51 -13.59
C SER A 103 -13.49 1.25 -14.35
N ALA A 104 -13.46 1.31 -15.68
CA ALA A 104 -12.97 0.21 -16.52
C ALA A 104 -11.54 -0.23 -16.18
N TYR A 105 -10.64 0.71 -15.91
CA TYR A 105 -9.29 0.42 -15.42
C TYR A 105 -9.34 -0.31 -14.07
N SER A 106 -10.06 0.23 -13.08
CA SER A 106 -10.11 -0.32 -11.71
C SER A 106 -10.73 -1.72 -11.67
N PHE A 107 -11.82 -1.93 -12.41
CA PHE A 107 -12.52 -3.23 -12.49
C PHE A 107 -11.65 -4.34 -13.07
N ALA A 108 -10.76 -3.99 -14.00
CA ALA A 108 -9.91 -4.99 -14.65
C ALA A 108 -8.95 -5.68 -13.68
N PHE A 109 -8.54 -4.99 -12.62
CA PHE A 109 -7.58 -5.50 -11.63
C PHE A 109 -8.24 -5.97 -10.32
N LEU A 110 -9.57 -6.06 -10.28
CA LEU A 110 -10.25 -6.70 -9.15
C LEU A 110 -9.86 -8.19 -9.11
N VAL A 111 -9.28 -8.59 -7.98
CA VAL A 111 -8.89 -9.97 -7.70
C VAL A 111 -10.15 -10.81 -7.55
N GLU A 112 -10.26 -11.84 -8.39
CA GLU A 112 -11.29 -12.86 -8.24
C GLU A 112 -10.86 -13.90 -7.21
N GLU A 113 -11.82 -14.45 -6.47
CA GLU A 113 -11.55 -15.50 -5.49
C GLU A 113 -11.13 -16.79 -6.19
N ALA A 114 -9.88 -17.21 -5.95
CA ALA A 114 -9.41 -18.54 -6.28
C ALA A 114 -9.48 -19.44 -5.03
N PRO A 115 -9.81 -20.74 -5.17
CA PRO A 115 -9.78 -21.67 -4.05
C PRO A 115 -8.34 -21.91 -3.58
N MET A 116 -8.11 -21.85 -2.26
CA MET A 116 -6.82 -22.16 -1.65
C MET A 116 -6.75 -23.65 -1.30
N ASN A 117 -5.73 -24.35 -1.80
CA ASN A 117 -5.48 -25.73 -1.36
C ASN A 117 -4.63 -25.77 -0.09
N GLU A 118 -4.72 -26.88 0.64
CA GLU A 118 -4.04 -27.07 1.94
C GLU A 118 -2.53 -26.87 1.87
N LYS A 119 -1.86 -27.37 0.82
CA LYS A 119 -0.40 -27.22 0.67
C LYS A 119 0.00 -25.77 0.46
N ASP A 120 -0.75 -25.03 -0.34
CA ASP A 120 -0.51 -23.61 -0.58
C ASP A 120 -0.81 -22.78 0.68
N LEU A 121 -1.84 -23.14 1.45
CA LEU A 121 -2.11 -22.53 2.76
C LEU A 121 -0.97 -22.80 3.76
N MET A 122 -0.44 -24.02 3.83
CA MET A 122 0.70 -24.35 4.71
C MET A 122 1.95 -23.55 4.34
N VAL A 123 2.26 -23.44 3.05
CA VAL A 123 3.39 -22.65 2.56
C VAL A 123 3.18 -21.17 2.84
N LEU A 124 1.98 -20.63 2.59
CA LEU A 124 1.65 -19.23 2.89
C LEU A 124 1.76 -18.94 4.40
N SER A 125 1.23 -19.84 5.24
CA SER A 125 1.31 -19.75 6.71
C SER A 125 2.75 -19.69 7.22
N HIS A 126 3.65 -20.45 6.60
CA HIS A 126 5.07 -20.36 6.92
C HIS A 126 5.68 -19.04 6.41
N LEU A 127 5.31 -18.58 5.22
CA LEU A 127 5.86 -17.35 4.62
C LEU A 127 5.45 -16.11 5.40
N VAL A 128 4.22 -16.02 5.90
CA VAL A 128 3.76 -14.91 6.76
C VAL A 128 4.66 -14.77 8.00
N LYS A 129 5.07 -15.88 8.62
CA LYS A 129 5.96 -15.87 9.79
C LYS A 129 7.44 -15.70 9.44
N SER A 130 7.83 -15.97 8.20
CA SER A 130 9.22 -15.93 7.76
C SER A 130 9.32 -15.55 6.28
N PRO A 131 9.11 -14.28 5.93
CA PRO A 131 8.95 -13.84 4.54
C PRO A 131 10.19 -14.10 3.66
N LEU A 132 11.37 -14.06 4.28
CA LEU A 132 12.66 -14.27 3.62
C LEU A 132 13.14 -15.73 3.63
N ALA A 133 12.33 -16.67 4.13
CA ALA A 133 12.75 -18.07 4.21
C ALA A 133 13.02 -18.66 2.80
N PRO A 134 14.20 -19.26 2.57
CA PRO A 134 14.49 -19.94 1.31
C PRO A 134 13.65 -21.22 1.20
N ALA A 135 13.34 -21.64 -0.03
CA ALA A 135 12.47 -22.78 -0.29
C ALA A 135 12.92 -24.08 0.41
N ASN A 136 14.24 -24.30 0.54
CA ASN A 136 14.78 -25.48 1.23
C ASN A 136 14.46 -25.48 2.74
N LYS A 137 14.51 -24.32 3.41
CA LYS A 137 14.17 -24.23 4.85
C LYS A 137 12.67 -24.45 5.08
N ILE A 138 11.84 -23.87 4.21
CA ILE A 138 10.38 -24.09 4.25
C ILE A 138 10.06 -25.57 4.03
N ALA A 139 10.71 -26.19 3.04
CA ALA A 139 10.54 -27.61 2.72
C ALA A 139 10.91 -28.52 3.89
N GLU A 140 12.00 -28.23 4.59
CA GLU A 140 12.43 -28.95 5.79
C GLU A 140 11.42 -28.80 6.93
N SER A 141 10.97 -27.57 7.22
CA SER A 141 9.99 -27.27 8.27
C SER A 141 8.65 -27.98 8.02
N LEU A 142 8.14 -27.91 6.78
CA LEU A 142 6.85 -28.47 6.39
C LEU A 142 6.93 -29.95 5.99
N ARG A 143 8.12 -30.56 5.97
CA ARG A 143 8.38 -31.95 5.53
C ARG A 143 7.83 -32.26 4.13
N ILE A 144 8.04 -31.34 3.19
CA ILE A 144 7.66 -31.48 1.78
C ILE A 144 8.88 -31.28 0.86
N ALA A 145 8.78 -31.68 -0.41
CA ALA A 145 9.89 -31.47 -1.35
C ALA A 145 10.09 -29.98 -1.69
N PRO A 146 11.34 -29.47 -1.83
CA PRO A 146 11.61 -28.08 -2.21
C PRO A 146 10.93 -27.64 -3.52
N LYS A 147 10.83 -28.54 -4.50
CA LYS A 147 10.12 -28.29 -5.76
C LYS A 147 8.63 -28.02 -5.54
N THR A 148 8.02 -28.61 -4.52
CA THR A 148 6.63 -28.35 -4.13
C THR A 148 6.48 -26.94 -3.59
N VAL A 149 7.41 -26.48 -2.74
CA VAL A 149 7.42 -25.10 -2.22
C VAL A 149 7.55 -24.09 -3.36
N VAL A 150 8.48 -24.29 -4.29
CA VAL A 150 8.67 -23.37 -5.43
C VAL A 150 7.41 -23.28 -6.29
N ARG A 151 6.76 -24.42 -6.59
CA ARG A 151 5.50 -24.44 -7.34
C ARG A 151 4.36 -23.79 -6.57
N SER A 152 4.32 -23.98 -5.25
CA SER A 152 3.32 -23.37 -4.37
C SER A 152 3.47 -21.84 -4.36
N ILE A 153 4.69 -21.32 -4.15
CA ILE A 153 4.96 -19.88 -4.24
C ILE A 153 4.54 -19.32 -5.59
N ALA A 154 4.83 -20.00 -6.70
CA ALA A 154 4.44 -19.55 -8.03
C ALA A 154 2.91 -19.46 -8.20
N ARG A 155 2.16 -20.47 -7.72
CA ARG A 155 0.69 -20.43 -7.71
C ARG A 155 0.15 -19.34 -6.80
N LEU A 156 0.67 -19.23 -5.58
CA LEU A 156 0.30 -18.19 -4.62
C LEU A 156 0.48 -16.77 -5.20
N LYS A 157 1.60 -16.52 -5.90
CA LYS A 157 1.83 -15.24 -6.61
C LYS A 157 0.79 -14.98 -7.71
N ARG A 158 0.36 -16.02 -8.42
CA ARG A 158 -0.55 -15.92 -9.57
C ARG A 158 -2.03 -15.83 -9.15
N ASP A 159 -2.46 -16.74 -8.28
CA ASP A 159 -3.86 -16.99 -7.93
C ASP A 159 -4.30 -16.15 -6.72
N HIS A 160 -3.37 -15.79 -5.84
CA HIS A 160 -3.63 -15.02 -4.61
C HIS A 160 -2.81 -13.75 -4.52
N THR A 161 -2.18 -13.32 -5.62
CA THR A 161 -1.39 -12.08 -5.70
C THR A 161 -0.35 -11.91 -4.58
N VAL A 162 0.21 -13.02 -4.08
CA VAL A 162 1.18 -12.97 -2.97
C VAL A 162 2.40 -12.13 -3.36
N ARG A 163 2.74 -11.15 -2.54
CA ARG A 163 3.89 -10.25 -2.68
C ARG A 163 4.70 -10.25 -1.40
N PHE A 164 6.01 -10.11 -1.55
CA PHE A 164 6.93 -10.02 -0.42
C PHE A 164 7.28 -8.56 -0.23
N SER A 165 6.55 -7.88 0.64
CA SER A 165 6.72 -6.44 0.89
C SER A 165 7.72 -6.22 2.04
N CYS A 166 7.95 -4.96 2.41
CA CYS A 166 8.51 -4.65 3.71
C CYS A 166 7.98 -3.32 4.26
N LEU A 167 7.86 -3.23 5.59
CA LEU A 167 7.77 -1.96 6.28
C LEU A 167 9.16 -1.30 6.30
N SER A 168 9.20 0.03 6.30
CA SER A 168 10.45 0.79 6.31
C SER A 168 10.39 1.94 7.30
N ASP A 169 11.41 2.03 8.16
CA ASP A 169 11.67 3.19 9.00
C ASP A 169 12.31 4.30 8.15
N ASN A 170 11.45 5.16 7.60
CA ASN A 170 11.88 6.28 6.75
C ASN A 170 12.62 7.35 7.56
N SER A 171 12.33 7.45 8.86
CA SER A 171 12.95 8.43 9.75
C SER A 171 14.44 8.17 9.93
N ALA A 172 14.89 6.92 9.76
CA ALA A 172 16.31 6.56 9.72
C ALA A 172 17.11 7.34 8.67
N PHE A 173 16.44 7.79 7.60
CA PHE A 173 17.02 8.57 6.50
C PHE A 173 16.74 10.07 6.61
N GLY A 174 16.11 10.55 7.69
CA GLY A 174 15.67 11.94 7.85
C GLY A 174 14.41 12.29 7.05
N VAL A 175 13.56 11.30 6.81
CA VAL A 175 12.28 11.46 6.09
C VAL A 175 11.13 11.21 7.05
N GLN A 176 10.26 12.20 7.19
CA GLN A 176 9.07 12.11 8.03
C GLN A 176 7.89 11.56 7.24
N SER A 177 6.99 10.87 7.95
CA SER A 177 5.77 10.28 7.39
C SER A 177 4.62 10.75 8.27
N VAL A 178 3.61 11.37 7.64
CA VAL A 178 2.48 11.98 8.35
C VAL A 178 1.18 11.56 7.69
N ILE A 179 0.15 11.26 8.47
CA ILE A 179 -1.21 11.08 7.99
C ILE A 179 -2.08 12.18 8.60
N LEU A 180 -2.80 12.90 7.75
CA LEU A 180 -3.79 13.90 8.12
C LEU A 180 -5.18 13.36 7.80
N PHE A 181 -6.00 13.14 8.83
CA PHE A 181 -7.44 12.96 8.68
C PHE A 181 -8.12 14.31 8.72
N PHE A 182 -9.13 14.49 7.88
CA PHE A 182 -9.86 15.75 7.81
C PHE A 182 -11.31 15.57 7.37
N ARG A 183 -12.17 16.48 7.81
CA ARG A 183 -13.52 16.69 7.29
C ARG A 183 -13.61 18.09 6.71
N LEU A 184 -14.15 18.21 5.50
CA LEU A 184 -14.34 19.51 4.84
C LEU A 184 -15.47 20.28 5.51
N ALA A 185 -15.35 21.61 5.52
CA ALA A 185 -16.47 22.49 5.86
C ALA A 185 -17.56 22.44 4.78
N GLU A 186 -18.82 22.73 5.13
CA GLU A 186 -20.01 22.52 4.28
C GLU A 186 -19.94 23.15 2.87
N ASN A 187 -19.18 24.23 2.69
CA ASN A 187 -19.08 24.97 1.43
C ASN A 187 -17.79 24.68 0.64
N ILE A 188 -17.01 23.69 1.06
CA ILE A 188 -15.72 23.37 0.42
C ILE A 188 -15.89 22.13 -0.44
N GLU A 189 -15.61 22.30 -1.73
CA GLU A 189 -15.67 21.22 -2.71
C GLU A 189 -14.48 20.28 -2.56
N TRP A 190 -14.75 18.98 -2.50
CA TRP A 190 -13.70 17.97 -2.39
C TRP A 190 -12.72 17.99 -3.57
N SER A 191 -13.22 18.25 -4.78
CA SER A 191 -12.41 18.29 -6.00
C SER A 191 -11.33 19.37 -5.96
N GLU A 192 -11.59 20.49 -5.29
CA GLU A 192 -10.64 21.58 -5.09
C GLU A 192 -9.53 21.14 -4.12
N VAL A 193 -9.90 20.63 -2.95
CA VAL A 193 -8.95 20.14 -1.93
C VAL A 193 -8.11 18.98 -2.46
N GLU A 194 -8.73 18.05 -3.19
CA GLU A 194 -8.04 16.93 -3.82
C GLU A 194 -7.00 17.39 -4.85
N SER A 195 -7.33 18.41 -5.65
CA SER A 195 -6.40 18.94 -6.64
C SER A 195 -5.23 19.67 -5.96
N GLN A 196 -5.49 20.47 -4.93
CA GLN A 196 -4.44 21.14 -4.15
C GLN A 196 -3.51 20.14 -3.45
N PHE A 197 -4.05 19.08 -2.83
CA PHE A 197 -3.21 18.04 -2.26
C PHE A 197 -2.46 17.24 -3.32
N ALA A 198 -3.06 16.96 -4.48
CA ALA A 198 -2.38 16.26 -5.57
C ALA A 198 -1.17 17.04 -6.13
N GLU A 199 -1.25 18.38 -6.13
CA GLU A 199 -0.16 19.27 -6.55
C GLU A 199 0.92 19.43 -5.48
N PHE A 200 0.62 19.17 -4.21
CA PHE A 200 1.59 19.27 -3.14
C PHE A 200 2.70 18.19 -3.30
N PRO A 201 3.99 18.57 -3.44
CA PRO A 201 5.05 17.64 -3.87
C PRO A 201 5.21 16.41 -2.99
N PHE A 202 4.95 16.57 -1.69
CA PHE A 202 5.14 15.56 -0.65
C PHE A 202 3.89 14.72 -0.39
N THR A 203 2.78 14.97 -1.09
CA THR A 203 1.59 14.12 -1.00
C THR A 203 1.90 12.75 -1.56
N LYS A 204 1.79 11.75 -0.68
CA LYS A 204 2.06 10.35 -0.98
C LYS A 204 0.82 9.62 -1.47
N ALA A 205 -0.30 9.82 -0.78
CA ALA A 205 -1.59 9.25 -1.14
C ALA A 205 -2.70 10.12 -0.58
N LEU A 206 -3.81 10.18 -1.30
CA LEU A 206 -5.02 10.86 -0.90
C LEU A 206 -6.20 9.91 -1.09
N LEU A 207 -7.09 9.87 -0.11
CA LEU A 207 -8.29 9.06 -0.16
C LEU A 207 -9.53 9.86 0.25
N LYS A 208 -10.50 9.91 -0.67
CA LYS A 208 -11.90 10.21 -0.39
C LYS A 208 -12.63 8.91 -0.10
N THR A 209 -13.48 8.90 0.93
CA THR A 209 -14.49 7.85 1.06
C THR A 209 -15.85 8.40 0.64
N GLU A 210 -16.64 7.59 -0.06
CA GLU A 210 -18.02 7.95 -0.40
C GLU A 210 -18.98 7.74 0.77
N MET A 211 -18.53 6.97 1.77
CA MET A 211 -19.36 6.48 2.87
C MET A 211 -19.06 7.15 4.22
N SER A 212 -18.11 8.10 4.26
CA SER A 212 -17.77 8.89 5.44
C SER A 212 -17.36 10.30 5.00
N ASP A 213 -17.77 11.29 5.79
CA ASP A 213 -17.38 12.70 5.59
C ASP A 213 -15.89 12.93 5.89
N THR A 214 -15.19 11.91 6.41
CA THR A 214 -13.77 11.98 6.72
C THR A 214 -12.95 11.42 5.57
N GLY A 215 -12.02 12.23 5.08
CA GLY A 215 -10.96 11.82 4.18
C GLY A 215 -9.61 11.79 4.87
N TYR A 216 -8.60 11.25 4.19
CA TYR A 216 -7.22 11.40 4.65
C TYR A 216 -6.24 11.66 3.52
N ALA A 217 -5.20 12.41 3.85
CA ALA A 217 -4.00 12.60 3.04
C ALA A 217 -2.80 12.07 3.82
N SER A 218 -1.87 11.42 3.12
CA SER A 218 -0.59 11.03 3.68
C SER A 218 0.53 11.80 3.00
N PHE A 219 1.50 12.22 3.78
CA PHE A 219 2.64 13.02 3.35
C PHE A 219 3.94 12.31 3.69
N MET A 220 4.93 12.51 2.85
CA MET A 220 6.31 12.08 3.11
C MET A 220 7.28 13.13 2.61
N PHE A 221 8.07 13.70 3.52
CA PHE A 221 8.96 14.81 3.23
C PHE A 221 10.28 14.70 4.00
N PRO A 222 11.40 15.20 3.45
CA PRO A 222 12.64 15.35 4.21
C PRO A 222 12.45 16.42 5.29
N GLY A 223 12.94 16.17 6.50
CA GLY A 223 12.84 17.15 7.59
C GLY A 223 12.94 16.56 8.99
N ASP A 224 12.90 17.44 9.97
CA ASP A 224 12.84 17.14 11.39
C ASP A 224 11.57 17.71 12.05
N ASP A 225 11.60 17.88 13.36
CA ASP A 225 10.47 18.36 14.15
C ASP A 225 10.07 19.80 13.78
N GLU A 226 10.96 20.59 13.19
CA GLU A 226 10.67 21.96 12.73
C GLU A 226 9.69 21.95 11.55
N GLU A 227 9.94 21.15 10.50
CA GLU A 227 9.01 21.05 9.37
C GLU A 227 7.66 20.45 9.78
N ILE A 228 7.66 19.49 10.72
CA ILE A 228 6.41 18.96 11.30
C ILE A 228 5.64 20.09 11.99
N SER A 229 6.32 20.92 12.79
CA SER A 229 5.70 22.05 13.49
C SER A 229 5.12 23.08 12.53
N VAL A 230 5.77 23.33 11.39
CA VAL A 230 5.27 24.21 10.32
C VAL A 230 4.01 23.62 9.67
N LEU A 231 4.01 22.32 9.38
CA LEU A 231 2.85 21.62 8.83
C LEU A 231 1.67 21.69 9.82
N GLU A 232 1.89 21.40 11.10
CA GLU A 232 0.87 21.52 12.13
C GLU A 232 0.29 22.93 12.23
N SER A 233 1.15 23.94 12.26
CA SER A 233 0.73 25.34 12.34
C SER A 233 -0.12 25.73 11.13
N SER A 234 0.28 25.26 9.95
CA SER A 234 -0.45 25.51 8.70
C SER A 234 -1.81 24.84 8.71
N MET A 235 -1.90 23.58 9.17
CA MET A 235 -3.17 22.87 9.27
C MET A 235 -4.12 23.51 10.28
N ARG A 236 -3.61 23.94 11.45
CA ARG A 236 -4.41 24.64 12.46
C ARG A 236 -5.03 25.95 11.94
N LYS A 237 -4.37 26.65 11.00
CA LYS A 237 -4.90 27.86 10.36
C LYS A 237 -6.05 27.56 9.38
N LEU A 238 -6.08 26.34 8.84
CA LEU A 238 -7.13 25.89 7.91
C LEU A 238 -8.33 25.28 8.65
N THR A 239 -8.15 24.90 9.92
CA THR A 239 -9.24 24.42 10.80
C THR A 239 -10.24 25.56 11.07
N GLY A 240 -11.52 25.29 10.83
CA GLY A 240 -12.62 26.25 10.97
C GLY A 240 -12.89 27.10 9.73
N SER A 241 -12.04 27.05 8.70
CA SER A 241 -12.27 27.72 7.40
C SER A 241 -12.40 26.73 6.24
N VAL A 242 -11.45 25.81 6.13
CA VAL A 242 -11.44 24.75 5.09
C VAL A 242 -11.88 23.42 5.69
N PHE A 243 -11.43 23.14 6.91
CA PHE A 243 -11.67 21.87 7.58
C PHE A 243 -12.45 22.06 8.89
N ASP A 244 -13.56 21.34 9.04
CA ASP A 244 -14.29 21.27 10.32
C ASP A 244 -13.59 20.36 11.34
N TYR A 245 -12.77 19.45 10.84
CA TYR A 245 -12.01 18.50 11.63
C TYR A 245 -10.66 18.29 10.98
N THR A 246 -9.61 18.24 11.80
CA THR A 246 -8.27 17.86 11.40
C THR A 246 -7.62 17.02 12.50
N SER A 247 -6.98 15.93 12.12
CA SER A 247 -6.25 15.07 13.05
C SER A 247 -4.97 14.59 12.38
N MET A 248 -3.85 15.01 12.95
CA MET A 248 -2.53 14.75 12.37
C MET A 248 -1.81 13.68 13.19
N HIS A 249 -1.32 12.67 12.48
CA HIS A 249 -0.59 11.53 13.03
C HIS A 249 0.81 11.52 12.41
N VAL A 250 1.83 11.81 13.23
CA VAL A 250 3.25 11.65 12.87
C VAL A 250 3.66 10.21 13.19
N GLN A 251 4.38 9.55 12.27
CA GLN A 251 4.72 8.14 12.44
C GLN A 251 5.77 7.92 13.54
N GLU A 252 5.42 7.13 14.56
CA GLU A 252 6.35 6.60 15.57
C GLU A 252 6.67 5.12 15.35
N GLY A 253 5.87 4.44 14.54
CA GLY A 253 6.10 3.04 14.18
C GLY A 253 5.00 2.47 13.32
N ALA A 254 5.19 1.24 12.87
CA ALA A 254 4.19 0.47 12.15
C ALA A 254 4.29 -1.02 12.45
N SER A 255 3.18 -1.74 12.30
CA SER A 255 3.14 -3.20 12.27
C SER A 255 2.27 -3.69 11.11
N SER A 256 2.49 -4.93 10.71
CA SER A 256 1.68 -5.67 9.75
C SER A 256 1.55 -7.09 10.26
N ASP A 257 0.32 -7.58 10.39
CA ASP A 257 0.00 -8.82 11.06
C ASP A 257 -1.08 -9.56 10.26
N VAL A 258 -0.93 -10.89 10.14
CA VAL A 258 -1.89 -11.75 9.46
C VAL A 258 -2.09 -13.02 10.29
N ASN A 259 -3.34 -13.34 10.59
CA ASN A 259 -3.68 -14.53 11.33
C ASN A 259 -4.37 -15.60 10.47
N LEU A 260 -3.57 -16.37 9.73
CA LEU A 260 -4.07 -17.47 8.91
C LEU A 260 -4.64 -18.65 9.72
N SER A 261 -4.49 -18.68 11.05
CA SER A 261 -5.16 -19.71 11.86
C SER A 261 -6.67 -19.51 11.95
N LEU A 262 -7.17 -18.32 11.60
CA LEU A 262 -8.61 -18.05 11.52
C LEU A 262 -9.23 -18.57 10.22
N PHE A 263 -8.42 -18.98 9.24
CA PHE A 263 -8.90 -19.47 7.96
C PHE A 263 -9.03 -21.01 8.01
N GLU A 264 -10.24 -21.48 8.27
CA GLU A 264 -10.56 -22.90 8.48
C GLU A 264 -11.62 -23.37 7.49
N GLY A 265 -11.39 -24.51 6.83
CA GLY A 265 -12.38 -25.10 5.92
C GLY A 265 -12.74 -24.28 4.69
N GLY A 266 -11.98 -23.22 4.37
CA GLY A 266 -12.27 -22.28 3.29
C GLY A 266 -12.98 -21.00 3.74
N ASP A 267 -13.28 -20.87 5.03
CA ASP A 267 -13.94 -19.72 5.62
C ASP A 267 -13.10 -19.06 6.71
N TRP A 268 -13.38 -17.79 6.98
CA TRP A 268 -12.78 -17.06 8.10
C TRP A 268 -13.67 -17.14 9.33
N VAL A 269 -13.09 -17.62 10.43
CA VAL A 269 -13.74 -17.68 11.73
C VAL A 269 -13.59 -16.34 12.45
N LEU A 270 -14.65 -15.91 13.14
CA LEU A 270 -14.63 -14.71 13.97
C LEU A 270 -13.73 -14.93 15.21
N PRO A 271 -12.73 -14.06 15.47
CA PRO A 271 -11.89 -14.14 16.66
C PRO A 271 -12.70 -14.04 17.95
N GLU A 272 -12.39 -14.89 18.93
CA GLU A 272 -13.08 -14.90 20.24
C GLU A 272 -12.97 -13.55 20.98
N ILE A 273 -11.87 -12.83 20.79
CA ILE A 273 -11.62 -11.52 21.42
C ILE A 273 -12.68 -10.47 21.07
N LEU A 274 -13.31 -10.58 19.89
CA LEU A 274 -14.39 -9.68 19.49
C LEU A 274 -15.67 -9.92 20.28
N SER A 275 -15.86 -11.15 20.78
CA SER A 275 -16.98 -11.51 21.65
C SER A 275 -16.72 -11.17 23.13
N ARG A 276 -15.47 -10.89 23.49
CA ARG A 276 -15.03 -10.60 24.87
C ARG A 276 -14.13 -9.36 24.92
N PRO A 277 -14.65 -8.17 24.61
CA PRO A 277 -13.85 -6.95 24.55
C PRO A 277 -13.22 -6.55 25.90
N ASP A 278 -13.76 -7.04 27.02
CA ASP A 278 -13.20 -6.78 28.35
C ASP A 278 -11.86 -7.50 28.58
N ASP A 279 -11.59 -8.61 27.88
CA ASP A 279 -10.32 -9.33 27.97
C ASP A 279 -9.15 -8.46 27.47
N LEU A 280 -9.43 -7.53 26.54
CA LEU A 280 -8.44 -6.58 26.04
C LEU A 280 -7.97 -5.60 27.14
N GLU A 281 -8.85 -5.26 28.09
CA GLU A 281 -8.48 -4.39 29.21
C GLU A 281 -7.54 -5.06 30.21
N SER A 282 -7.62 -6.39 30.32
CA SER A 282 -6.79 -7.19 31.23
C SER A 282 -5.35 -7.40 30.74
N THR A 283 -5.05 -7.03 29.49
CA THR A 283 -3.75 -7.25 28.86
C THR A 283 -2.74 -6.15 29.25
N GLU A 284 -2.10 -6.30 30.42
CA GLU A 284 -1.09 -5.32 30.90
C GLU A 284 0.28 -5.45 30.21
N ASN A 285 0.63 -6.62 29.65
CA ASN A 285 1.95 -6.93 29.06
C ASN A 285 1.93 -7.15 27.54
N ALA A 286 1.18 -6.29 26.83
CA ALA A 286 0.88 -6.40 25.40
C ALA A 286 2.09 -6.43 24.42
N TYR A 287 3.30 -6.00 24.80
CA TYR A 287 4.41 -5.82 23.84
C TYR A 287 5.30 -7.04 23.58
N VAL A 288 5.23 -8.08 24.40
CA VAL A 288 6.18 -9.21 24.28
C VAL A 288 5.83 -10.03 23.05
N GLY A 289 6.66 -9.94 22.01
CA GLY A 289 6.53 -10.71 20.78
C GLY A 289 5.78 -10.03 19.62
N LEU A 290 5.46 -8.73 19.73
CA LEU A 290 4.86 -7.98 18.64
C LEU A 290 5.91 -7.50 17.63
N HIS A 291 5.65 -7.72 16.34
CA HIS A 291 6.48 -7.24 15.23
C HIS A 291 6.19 -5.77 14.92
N ILE A 292 6.70 -4.86 15.76
CA ILE A 292 6.60 -3.42 15.54
C ILE A 292 7.92 -2.92 15.01
N LEU A 293 7.89 -2.24 13.87
CA LEU A 293 9.01 -1.47 13.33
C LEU A 293 8.93 -0.03 13.89
N PRO A 294 9.76 0.34 14.89
CA PRO A 294 9.75 1.70 15.43
C PRO A 294 10.42 2.68 14.47
N CYS A 295 9.91 3.91 14.42
CA CYS A 295 10.60 5.03 13.79
C CYS A 295 11.58 5.65 14.78
N ARG A 296 12.88 5.40 14.59
CA ARG A 296 13.93 5.76 15.56
C ARG A 296 14.55 7.14 15.32
N GLY A 297 14.09 7.86 14.31
CA GLY A 297 14.73 9.07 13.83
C GLY A 297 16.04 8.76 13.09
N ARG A 298 16.74 9.83 12.72
CA ARG A 298 17.91 9.76 11.84
C ARG A 298 18.99 8.84 12.41
N THR A 299 19.31 7.77 11.69
CA THR A 299 20.27 6.76 12.15
C THR A 299 21.63 6.97 11.48
N ARG A 300 22.70 7.02 12.28
CA ARG A 300 24.06 7.21 11.77
C ARG A 300 24.46 6.05 10.87
N GLY A 301 25.15 6.38 9.77
CA GLY A 301 25.68 5.41 8.83
C GLY A 301 24.74 5.04 7.68
N PHE A 302 23.47 5.45 7.69
CA PHE A 302 22.57 5.28 6.53
C PHE A 302 22.62 6.50 5.62
N GLN A 303 22.79 6.26 4.33
CA GLN A 303 22.99 7.29 3.30
C GLN A 303 21.78 7.37 2.36
N ARG A 304 21.76 8.41 1.51
CA ARG A 304 20.73 8.57 0.46
C ARG A 304 20.62 7.36 -0.47
N LYS A 305 21.75 6.69 -0.76
CA LYS A 305 21.74 5.45 -1.57
C LYS A 305 21.04 4.30 -0.84
N ASP A 306 21.18 4.19 0.48
CA ASP A 306 20.46 3.19 1.28
C ASP A 306 18.95 3.44 1.25
N PHE A 307 18.53 4.71 1.33
CA PHE A 307 17.12 5.11 1.17
C PHE A 307 16.57 4.73 -0.21
N ALA A 308 17.35 4.96 -1.28
CA ALA A 308 16.95 4.57 -2.63
C ALA A 308 16.74 3.05 -2.73
N VAL A 309 17.65 2.26 -2.17
CA VAL A 309 17.52 0.80 -2.09
C VAL A 309 16.28 0.39 -1.29
N ALA A 310 16.03 1.01 -0.13
CA ALA A 310 14.83 0.75 0.69
C ALA A 310 13.54 1.02 -0.08
N SER A 311 13.47 2.13 -0.82
CA SER A 311 12.29 2.50 -1.61
C SER A 311 11.97 1.47 -2.69
N GLU A 312 12.98 0.90 -3.36
CA GLU A 312 12.76 -0.14 -4.39
C GLU A 312 12.36 -1.48 -3.78
N LEU A 313 12.93 -1.84 -2.63
CA LEU A 313 12.65 -3.11 -1.97
C LEU A 313 11.26 -3.16 -1.32
N ARG A 314 10.62 -2.02 -1.11
CA ARG A 314 9.28 -1.93 -0.50
C ARG A 314 8.24 -2.81 -1.21
N SER A 315 8.29 -2.90 -2.54
CA SER A 315 7.33 -3.72 -3.31
C SER A 315 7.73 -5.19 -3.45
N ASP A 316 9.03 -5.48 -3.42
CA ASP A 316 9.56 -6.85 -3.43
C ASP A 316 10.89 -6.94 -2.66
N ILE A 317 10.82 -7.26 -1.37
CA ILE A 317 12.00 -7.41 -0.49
C ILE A 317 12.85 -8.62 -0.88
N ARG A 318 12.32 -9.52 -1.71
CA ARG A 318 13.03 -10.70 -2.24
C ARG A 318 13.62 -10.45 -3.62
N ALA A 319 13.51 -9.24 -4.17
CA ALA A 319 14.08 -8.90 -5.46
C ALA A 319 15.59 -9.17 -5.48
N LEU A 320 16.07 -9.68 -6.61
CA LEU A 320 17.50 -9.91 -6.79
C LEU A 320 18.24 -8.56 -6.81
N PRO A 321 19.43 -8.44 -6.18
CA PRO A 321 20.17 -7.18 -6.14
C PRO A 321 20.47 -6.58 -7.52
N VAL A 322 20.65 -7.43 -8.54
CA VAL A 322 20.87 -7.02 -9.94
C VAL A 322 19.63 -6.31 -10.51
N ALA A 323 18.43 -6.83 -10.25
CA ALA A 323 17.18 -6.23 -10.72
C ALA A 323 16.92 -4.87 -10.07
N VAL A 324 17.17 -4.78 -8.75
CA VAL A 324 17.07 -3.51 -8.00
C VAL A 324 18.08 -2.49 -8.52
N SER A 325 19.33 -2.90 -8.74
CA SER A 325 20.39 -2.04 -9.30
C SER A 325 20.02 -1.50 -10.68
N GLN A 326 19.44 -2.34 -11.55
CA GLN A 326 18.97 -1.92 -12.88
C GLN A 326 17.81 -0.92 -12.79
N SER A 327 16.80 -1.18 -11.95
CA SER A 327 15.70 -0.25 -11.69
C SER A 327 16.20 1.10 -11.19
N LEU A 328 17.10 1.10 -10.20
CA LEU A 328 17.73 2.31 -9.67
C LEU A 328 18.48 3.10 -10.74
N ARG A 329 19.23 2.40 -11.62
CA ARG A 329 19.95 3.04 -12.72
C ARG A 329 19.02 3.72 -13.71
N ILE A 330 17.89 3.10 -14.05
CA ILE A 330 16.85 3.72 -14.91
C ILE A 330 16.31 5.00 -14.26
N LYS A 331 16.17 4.98 -12.93
CA LYS A 331 15.77 6.12 -12.08
C LYS A 331 16.90 7.12 -11.81
N GLY A 332 18.05 7.02 -12.48
CA GLY A 332 19.18 7.95 -12.36
C GLY A 332 20.06 7.75 -11.13
N TRP A 333 19.93 6.62 -10.42
CA TRP A 333 20.75 6.29 -9.26
C TRP A 333 21.87 5.31 -9.61
N ASP A 334 23.11 5.71 -9.38
CA ASP A 334 24.28 4.85 -9.56
C ASP A 334 24.55 4.01 -8.31
N VAL A 335 23.92 2.82 -8.25
CA VAL A 335 24.08 1.84 -7.18
C VAL A 335 24.28 0.46 -7.80
N ASP A 336 25.41 -0.18 -7.54
CA ASP A 336 25.70 -1.52 -8.05
C ASP A 336 25.04 -2.64 -7.22
N ALA A 337 24.95 -3.84 -7.78
CA ALA A 337 24.30 -4.98 -7.14
C ALA A 337 24.98 -5.42 -5.82
N LYS A 338 26.29 -5.21 -5.65
CA LYS A 338 26.99 -5.54 -4.40
C LYS A 338 26.59 -4.56 -3.31
N GLN A 339 26.50 -3.28 -3.65
CA GLN A 339 26.03 -2.23 -2.76
C GLN A 339 24.57 -2.47 -2.36
N VAL A 340 23.69 -2.82 -3.31
CA VAL A 340 22.31 -3.21 -3.00
C VAL A 340 22.29 -4.33 -1.96
N ALA A 341 22.99 -5.44 -2.20
CA ALA A 341 23.00 -6.58 -1.30
C ALA A 341 23.52 -6.23 0.11
N TYR A 342 24.55 -5.40 0.19
CA TYR A 342 25.10 -4.89 1.45
C TYR A 342 24.08 -4.01 2.19
N SER A 343 23.49 -3.03 1.50
CA SER A 343 22.49 -2.11 2.05
C SER A 343 21.25 -2.87 2.54
N THR A 344 20.73 -3.84 1.77
CA THR A 344 19.59 -4.68 2.18
C THR A 344 19.89 -5.41 3.48
N ARG A 345 21.02 -6.12 3.56
CA ARG A 345 21.39 -6.88 4.76
C ARG A 345 21.54 -5.96 5.97
N LYS A 346 22.28 -4.87 5.79
CA LYS A 346 22.52 -3.87 6.84
C LYS A 346 21.21 -3.30 7.36
N MET A 347 20.27 -2.93 6.50
CA MET A 347 18.98 -2.37 6.90
C MET A 347 18.10 -3.38 7.66
N ILE A 348 18.09 -4.65 7.25
CA ILE A 348 17.36 -5.71 7.97
C ILE A 348 18.01 -5.95 9.35
N GLU A 349 19.33 -6.09 9.42
CA GLU A 349 20.07 -6.33 10.67
C GLU A 349 19.90 -5.18 11.70
N HIS A 350 19.73 -3.95 11.23
CA HIS A 350 19.52 -2.78 12.10
C HIS A 350 18.03 -2.51 12.42
N GLY A 351 17.11 -3.30 11.86
CA GLY A 351 15.67 -3.10 12.04
C GLY A 351 15.17 -1.81 11.40
N ILE A 352 15.63 -1.50 10.19
CA ILE A 352 15.11 -0.41 9.34
C ILE A 352 14.11 -0.94 8.32
N LEU A 353 14.31 -2.18 7.86
CA LEU A 353 13.35 -2.89 7.02
C LEU A 353 12.82 -4.09 7.78
N GLU A 354 11.49 -4.17 7.90
CA GLU A 354 10.80 -5.36 8.42
C GLU A 354 10.11 -6.07 7.25
N PRO A 355 10.60 -7.24 6.82
CA PRO A 355 9.99 -8.02 5.75
C PRO A 355 8.55 -8.43 6.09
N ASP A 356 7.68 -8.44 5.09
CA ASP A 356 6.26 -8.77 5.24
C ASP A 356 5.73 -9.56 4.03
N VAL A 357 4.58 -10.21 4.17
CA VAL A 357 3.86 -10.88 3.08
C VAL A 357 2.47 -10.27 2.94
N VAL A 358 2.22 -9.69 1.77
CA VAL A 358 0.90 -9.21 1.38
C VAL A 358 0.29 -10.21 0.42
N PHE A 359 -1.01 -10.46 0.54
CA PHE A 359 -1.75 -11.32 -0.38
C PHE A 359 -3.15 -10.75 -0.62
N GLY A 360 -3.79 -11.20 -1.68
CA GLY A 360 -5.15 -10.84 -2.04
C GLY A 360 -6.05 -12.06 -2.16
N GLY A 361 -7.35 -11.83 -2.07
CA GLY A 361 -8.36 -12.89 -2.12
C GLY A 361 -8.59 -13.54 -0.75
N LEU A 362 -8.87 -14.84 -0.75
CA LEU A 362 -9.27 -15.62 0.43
C LEU A 362 -10.58 -15.17 1.09
N GLY A 363 -11.43 -14.35 0.45
CA GLY A 363 -12.66 -13.88 1.08
C GLY A 363 -12.51 -12.65 1.98
N LEU A 364 -11.32 -12.06 2.09
CA LEU A 364 -11.07 -10.79 2.80
C LEU A 364 -11.50 -9.57 1.94
N SER A 365 -12.80 -9.50 1.67
CA SER A 365 -13.41 -8.54 0.75
C SER A 365 -13.67 -7.17 1.35
N THR A 366 -13.73 -7.04 2.68
CA THR A 366 -14.05 -5.78 3.35
C THR A 366 -12.80 -5.15 3.97
N ASN A 367 -12.54 -3.88 3.65
CA ASN A 367 -11.41 -3.12 4.17
C ASN A 367 -11.92 -1.98 5.06
N PHE A 368 -11.47 -1.93 6.31
CA PHE A 368 -11.75 -0.81 7.21
C PHE A 368 -10.46 -0.09 7.57
N CYS A 369 -10.52 1.24 7.56
CA CYS A 369 -9.56 2.09 8.24
C CYS A 369 -10.23 2.69 9.49
N PHE A 370 -9.59 2.61 10.65
CA PHE A 370 -10.03 3.26 11.87
C PHE A 370 -8.95 4.21 12.34
N GLU A 371 -9.29 5.49 12.46
CA GLU A 371 -8.51 6.43 13.24
C GLU A 371 -8.94 6.33 14.70
N ILE A 372 -8.00 6.00 15.60
CA ILE A 372 -8.28 5.83 17.02
C ILE A 372 -7.37 6.76 17.82
N VAL A 373 -7.95 7.87 18.29
CA VAL A 373 -7.28 8.80 19.21
C VAL A 373 -7.41 8.24 20.61
N CYS A 374 -6.29 7.95 21.24
CA CYS A 374 -6.30 7.24 22.51
C CYS A 374 -5.01 7.46 23.31
N SER A 375 -5.12 7.21 24.61
CA SER A 375 -4.01 7.20 25.54
C SER A 375 -2.92 6.18 25.15
N PRO A 376 -1.67 6.36 25.62
CA PRO A 376 -0.59 5.41 25.36
C PRO A 376 -0.93 3.98 25.77
N LEU A 377 -1.66 3.77 26.88
CA LEU A 377 -2.09 2.44 27.34
C LEU A 377 -3.01 1.75 26.32
N TRP A 378 -4.02 2.48 25.83
CA TRP A 378 -4.94 1.95 24.82
C TRP A 378 -4.25 1.70 23.49
N LYS A 379 -3.33 2.57 23.09
CA LYS A 379 -2.44 2.31 21.94
C LYS A 379 -1.78 0.94 22.09
N ARG A 380 -1.20 0.61 23.26
CA ARG A 380 -0.58 -0.71 23.53
C ARG A 380 -1.54 -1.87 23.32
N ARG A 381 -2.73 -1.77 23.93
CA ARG A 381 -3.77 -2.80 23.85
C ARG A 381 -4.20 -3.04 22.41
N LEU A 382 -4.40 -1.97 21.65
CA LEU A 382 -4.79 -2.06 20.25
C LEU A 382 -3.69 -2.71 19.39
N VAL A 383 -2.41 -2.44 19.63
CA VAL A 383 -1.36 -3.16 18.90
C VAL A 383 -1.35 -4.65 19.24
N SER A 384 -1.55 -5.05 20.51
CA SER A 384 -1.66 -6.49 20.85
C SER A 384 -2.88 -7.20 20.28
N LEU A 385 -3.88 -6.45 19.83
CA LEU A 385 -5.05 -6.99 19.18
C LEU A 385 -4.77 -7.34 17.70
N MET A 386 -3.81 -6.67 17.06
CA MET A 386 -3.55 -6.80 15.61
C MET A 386 -3.23 -8.24 15.16
N PRO A 387 -2.40 -9.02 15.90
CA PRO A 387 -2.16 -10.43 15.55
C PRO A 387 -3.37 -11.34 15.67
N GLN A 388 -4.48 -10.87 16.24
CA GLN A 388 -5.73 -11.62 16.35
C GLN A 388 -6.71 -11.31 15.21
N MET A 389 -6.36 -10.40 14.31
CA MET A 389 -7.17 -10.05 13.15
C MET A 389 -6.80 -10.91 11.93
N PRO A 390 -7.71 -11.14 10.98
CA PRO A 390 -7.43 -11.87 9.74
C PRO A 390 -6.21 -11.30 8.99
N ALA A 391 -6.25 -9.99 8.71
CA ALA A 391 -5.12 -9.19 8.28
C ALA A 391 -5.27 -7.77 8.84
N ALA A 392 -4.20 -7.23 9.39
CA ALA A 392 -4.16 -5.91 9.99
C ALA A 392 -2.84 -5.20 9.71
N MET A 393 -2.90 -3.91 9.49
CA MET A 393 -1.76 -3.01 9.45
C MET A 393 -2.00 -1.88 10.43
N SER A 394 -0.98 -1.54 11.23
CA SER A 394 -1.06 -0.43 12.19
C SER A 394 -0.05 0.66 11.87
N TYR A 395 -0.48 1.90 12.09
CA TYR A 395 0.37 3.09 12.07
C TYR A 395 0.26 3.77 13.43
N LEU A 396 1.40 3.86 14.12
CA LEU A 396 1.49 4.38 15.48
C LEU A 396 1.92 5.83 15.45
N SER A 397 1.36 6.63 16.35
CA SER A 397 1.65 8.06 16.48
C SER A 397 1.54 8.51 17.93
N PRO A 398 2.05 9.70 18.30
CA PRO A 398 1.89 10.23 19.66
C PRO A 398 0.41 10.38 20.04
N ARG A 399 -0.44 10.73 19.06
CA ARG A 399 -1.87 10.99 19.20
C ARG A 399 -2.72 9.72 19.38
N GLY A 400 -2.25 8.57 18.91
CA GLY A 400 -3.01 7.33 18.91
C GLY A 400 -2.53 6.33 17.87
N ILE A 401 -3.47 5.58 17.30
CA ILE A 401 -3.22 4.52 16.33
C ILE A 401 -4.19 4.62 15.16
N VAL A 402 -3.69 4.41 13.96
CA VAL A 402 -4.51 4.15 12.77
C VAL A 402 -4.41 2.67 12.45
N VAL A 403 -5.55 2.02 12.27
CA VAL A 403 -5.61 0.60 11.96
C VAL A 403 -6.31 0.39 10.62
N TRP A 404 -5.65 -0.32 9.71
CA TRP A 404 -6.30 -0.92 8.54
C TRP A 404 -6.50 -2.39 8.81
N ILE A 405 -7.74 -2.88 8.67
CA ILE A 405 -8.04 -4.30 8.74
C ILE A 405 -8.70 -4.76 7.44
N GLN A 406 -8.38 -5.97 7.03
CA GLN A 406 -9.10 -6.68 5.99
C GLN A 406 -9.84 -7.84 6.63
N VAL A 407 -11.15 -7.92 6.40
CA VAL A 407 -12.04 -8.86 7.07
C VAL A 407 -13.02 -9.49 6.08
N PRO A 408 -13.56 -10.68 6.36
CA PRO A 408 -14.57 -11.28 5.51
C PRO A 408 -15.89 -10.49 5.56
N SER A 409 -16.55 -10.36 4.40
CA SER A 409 -17.82 -9.64 4.29
C SER A 409 -18.89 -10.14 5.28
N GLN A 410 -18.92 -11.45 5.55
CA GLN A 410 -19.90 -12.06 6.47
C GLN A 410 -19.77 -11.61 7.93
N HIS A 411 -18.61 -11.07 8.34
CA HIS A 411 -18.34 -10.62 9.70
C HIS A 411 -18.10 -9.10 9.81
N GLN A 412 -18.31 -8.36 8.72
CA GLN A 412 -17.95 -6.95 8.65
C GLN A 412 -18.63 -6.10 9.75
N VAL A 413 -19.85 -6.47 10.15
CA VAL A 413 -20.64 -5.74 11.14
C VAL A 413 -20.04 -5.92 12.52
N GLU A 414 -19.61 -7.14 12.86
CA GLU A 414 -19.01 -7.51 14.13
C GLU A 414 -17.68 -6.78 14.34
N TYR A 415 -16.80 -6.76 13.33
CA TYR A 415 -15.56 -5.98 13.39
C TYR A 415 -15.85 -4.49 13.54
N TYR A 416 -16.76 -3.93 12.73
CA TYR A 416 -17.11 -2.52 12.81
C TYR A 416 -17.66 -2.13 14.19
N GLN A 417 -18.61 -2.90 14.71
CA GLN A 417 -19.23 -2.67 16.01
C GLN A 417 -18.22 -2.79 17.14
N PHE A 418 -17.32 -3.78 17.08
CA PHE A 418 -16.25 -3.94 18.06
C PHE A 418 -15.38 -2.68 18.13
N PHE A 419 -14.82 -2.23 17.00
CA PHE A 419 -13.95 -1.05 17.00
C PHE A 419 -14.71 0.22 17.42
N ARG A 420 -15.94 0.41 16.94
CA ARG A 420 -16.78 1.54 17.39
C ARG A 420 -17.10 1.51 18.87
N SER A 421 -17.22 0.33 19.48
CA SER A 421 -17.48 0.20 20.92
C SER A 421 -16.33 0.72 21.80
N LEU A 422 -15.10 0.76 21.25
CA LEU A 422 -13.92 1.25 21.97
C LEU A 422 -14.03 2.71 22.39
N GLU A 423 -14.81 3.52 21.66
CA GLU A 423 -15.07 4.93 21.99
C GLU A 423 -15.74 5.11 23.35
N ARG A 424 -16.42 4.07 23.87
CA ARG A 424 -17.02 4.08 25.21
C ARG A 424 -16.02 3.79 26.33
N ARG A 425 -14.78 3.42 25.99
CA ARG A 425 -13.78 2.97 26.95
C ARG A 425 -12.95 4.14 27.47
N ARG A 426 -12.68 4.14 28.77
CA ARG A 426 -11.89 5.19 29.41
C ARG A 426 -10.47 5.22 28.85
N GLY A 427 -10.08 6.34 28.25
CA GLY A 427 -8.75 6.53 27.65
C GLY A 427 -8.72 6.32 26.13
N VAL A 428 -9.87 6.09 25.50
CA VAL A 428 -10.10 6.29 24.07
C VAL A 428 -10.91 7.58 23.94
N GLU A 429 -10.43 8.52 23.12
CA GLU A 429 -11.07 9.82 22.93
C GLU A 429 -12.03 9.81 21.75
N SER A 430 -11.65 9.16 20.64
CA SER A 430 -12.50 9.02 19.46
C SER A 430 -12.12 7.80 18.64
N VAL A 431 -13.11 7.22 17.95
CA VAL A 431 -12.91 6.17 16.94
C VAL A 431 -13.62 6.59 15.66
N LEU A 432 -12.88 7.03 14.65
CA LEU A 432 -13.46 7.44 13.37
C LEU A 432 -13.26 6.33 12.32
N PRO A 433 -14.35 5.67 11.88
CA PRO A 433 -14.30 4.72 10.79
C PRO A 433 -14.22 5.44 9.45
N ILE A 434 -13.33 4.94 8.62
CA ILE A 434 -13.07 5.39 7.26
C ILE A 434 -13.18 4.15 6.41
N MET A 435 -14.38 3.90 5.88
CA MET A 435 -14.62 2.73 5.04
C MET A 435 -13.94 2.95 3.70
N THR A 436 -12.91 2.16 3.42
CA THR A 436 -12.18 2.22 2.15
C THR A 436 -12.61 1.05 1.28
N LEU A 437 -13.24 1.31 0.14
CA LEU A 437 -13.65 0.23 -0.78
C LEU A 437 -12.45 -0.56 -1.34
N ALA A 438 -11.29 0.09 -1.45
CA ALA A 438 -10.00 -0.55 -1.72
C ALA A 438 -8.87 0.35 -1.20
N GLN A 439 -7.79 -0.26 -0.70
CA GLN A 439 -6.56 0.48 -0.43
C GLN A 439 -5.97 0.94 -1.78
N LYS A 440 -5.99 2.24 -2.04
CA LYS A 440 -5.35 2.80 -3.24
C LYS A 440 -3.82 2.68 -3.12
N GLY A 441 -3.14 2.60 -4.27
CA GLY A 441 -1.68 2.72 -4.32
C GLY A 441 -1.18 4.04 -3.75
N SER A 442 0.13 4.16 -3.56
CA SER A 442 0.80 5.40 -3.11
C SER A 442 1.96 5.73 -4.04
N ARG A 443 2.30 7.03 -4.17
CA ARG A 443 3.52 7.46 -4.88
C ARG A 443 4.76 6.78 -4.27
N ALA A 444 5.75 6.49 -5.11
CA ALA A 444 6.99 5.87 -4.64
C ALA A 444 7.76 6.85 -3.76
N MET A 445 8.44 6.34 -2.73
CA MET A 445 9.13 7.18 -1.75
C MET A 445 10.24 8.01 -2.38
N LEU A 446 10.98 7.43 -3.34
CA LEU A 446 12.00 8.16 -4.10
C LEU A 446 11.45 9.37 -4.86
N ASP A 447 10.21 9.32 -5.35
CA ASP A 447 9.62 10.42 -6.10
C ASP A 447 9.33 11.62 -5.19
N LEU A 448 9.04 11.36 -3.92
CA LEU A 448 8.64 12.36 -2.93
C LEU A 448 9.84 13.10 -2.32
N VAL A 449 11.02 12.49 -2.31
CA VAL A 449 12.23 13.01 -1.63
C VAL A 449 13.31 13.46 -2.62
N ARG A 450 12.98 13.50 -3.93
CA ARG A 450 13.87 14.05 -4.97
C ARG A 450 13.93 15.58 -4.99
N HIS A 451 12.96 16.26 -4.36
CA HIS A 451 12.77 17.71 -4.39
C HIS A 451 13.53 18.45 -3.30
#